data_AF-A0A2X3VR03-F1
#
_entry.id   AF-A0A2X3VR03-F1
#
_cell.length_a   1.000
_cell.length_b   1.000
_cell.length_c   1.000
_cell.angle_alpha   90.00
_cell.angle_beta   90.00
_cell.angle_gamma   90.00
#
_symmetry.space_group_name_H-M   'P 1'
#
loop_
_entity.id
_entity.type
_entity.pdbx_description
1 polymer ?
#
loop_
_entity_poly.entity_id
_entity_poly.type
_entity_poly.pdbx_seq_one_letter_code
_entity_poly.pdbx_strand_id
1 'polypeptide(L)'
;MTQLRGILAYAFAGLMVGLLWPLVAAPFGSFAGLVAGLFIIAPVWYLCHYRGWIPQSKDQVAIDMGAAIGMSVLVRGFLEHGLSQTLMALPTFLCLAFGASLAGWLYATIERGGRK
;
A
#
# COMPACT_ATOMS: atom_id res chain seq x y z
N MET A 1 -5.27 10.34 -20.71
CA MET A 1 -4.34 9.17 -20.64
C MET A 1 -3.69 8.99 -19.26
N THR A 2 -3.43 10.04 -18.49
CA THR A 2 -2.82 9.95 -17.14
C THR A 2 -3.70 9.24 -16.11
N GLN A 3 -5.02 9.51 -16.10
CA GLN A 3 -5.94 8.89 -15.13
C GLN A 3 -6.07 7.38 -15.32
N LEU A 4 -6.21 6.91 -16.56
CA LEU A 4 -6.25 5.48 -16.88
C LEU A 4 -4.96 4.77 -16.45
N ARG A 5 -3.79 5.39 -16.70
CA ARG A 5 -2.51 4.86 -16.25
C ARG A 5 -2.46 4.75 -14.72
N GLY A 6 -2.91 5.78 -14.01
CA GLY A 6 -3.02 5.76 -12.55
C GLY A 6 -3.90 4.63 -12.03
N ILE A 7 -5.11 4.46 -12.60
CA ILE A 7 -6.04 3.38 -12.24
C ILE A 7 -5.39 2.00 -12.44
N LEU A 8 -4.75 1.77 -13.60
CA LEU A 8 -4.09 0.50 -13.90
C LEU A 8 -2.89 0.24 -12.98
N ALA A 9 -2.11 1.27 -12.66
CA ALA A 9 -1.01 1.17 -11.70
C ALA A 9 -1.50 0.87 -10.28
N TYR A 10 -2.66 1.44 -9.90
CA TYR A 10 -3.32 1.16 -8.63
C TYR A 10 -3.79 -0.30 -8.53
N ALA A 11 -4.45 -0.79 -9.59
CA ALA A 11 -4.88 -2.18 -9.69
C ALA A 11 -3.68 -3.13 -9.67
N PHE A 12 -2.59 -2.79 -10.38
CA PHE A 12 -1.34 -3.54 -10.38
C PHE A 12 -0.77 -3.69 -8.97
N ALA A 13 -0.70 -2.60 -8.19
CA ALA A 13 -0.17 -2.65 -6.83
C ALA A 13 -0.99 -3.59 -5.92
N GLY A 14 -2.32 -3.46 -5.94
CA GLY A 14 -3.20 -4.34 -5.17
C GLY A 14 -3.07 -5.82 -5.56
N LEU A 15 -3.05 -6.12 -6.86
CA LEU A 15 -2.89 -7.47 -7.37
C LEU A 15 -1.53 -8.07 -7.02
N MET A 16 -0.43 -7.38 -7.28
CA MET A 16 0.91 -7.94 -7.07
C MET A 16 1.17 -8.24 -5.60
N VAL A 17 0.84 -7.31 -4.70
CA VAL A 17 1.04 -7.54 -3.27
C VAL A 17 0.12 -8.66 -2.77
N GLY A 18 -1.15 -8.66 -3.18
CA GLY A 18 -2.11 -9.69 -2.78
C GLY A 18 -1.77 -11.10 -3.28
N LEU A 19 -1.24 -11.23 -4.50
CA LEU A 19 -0.87 -12.51 -5.12
C LEU A 19 0.48 -13.02 -4.60
N LEU A 20 1.47 -12.15 -4.45
CA LEU A 20 2.83 -12.56 -4.08
C LEU A 20 2.98 -12.78 -2.58
N TRP A 21 2.19 -12.12 -1.73
CA TRP A 21 2.28 -12.31 -0.28
C TRP A 21 2.18 -13.78 0.15
N PRO A 22 1.13 -14.54 -0.22
CA PRO A 22 1.02 -15.95 0.19
C PRO A 22 2.13 -16.83 -0.38
N LEU A 23 2.67 -16.48 -1.56
CA LEU A 23 3.67 -17.29 -2.26
C LEU A 23 5.10 -17.04 -1.77
N VAL A 24 5.42 -15.80 -1.43
CA VAL A 24 6.79 -15.34 -1.16
C VAL A 24 6.98 -15.00 0.31
N ALA A 25 6.03 -14.30 0.94
CA ALA A 25 6.21 -13.77 2.29
C ALA A 25 5.66 -14.67 3.39
N ALA A 26 4.45 -15.20 3.21
CA ALA A 26 3.75 -16.01 4.23
C ALA A 26 4.57 -17.21 4.77
N PRO A 27 5.39 -17.93 3.98
CA PRO A 27 6.21 -19.03 4.47
C PRO A 27 7.21 -18.64 5.59
N PHE A 28 7.52 -17.35 5.72
CA PHE A 28 8.47 -16.84 6.72
C PHE A 28 7.81 -16.48 8.07
N GLY A 29 6.52 -16.76 8.25
CA GLY A 29 5.81 -16.59 9.52
C GLY A 29 5.90 -15.17 10.07
N SER A 30 6.42 -15.00 11.28
CA SER A 30 6.55 -13.70 11.95
C SER A 30 7.43 -12.70 11.17
N PHE A 31 8.30 -13.16 10.27
CA PHE A 31 9.13 -12.30 9.43
C PHE A 31 8.48 -11.96 8.08
N ALA A 32 7.25 -12.45 7.81
CA ALA A 32 6.56 -12.23 6.54
C ALA A 32 6.47 -10.75 6.17
N GLY A 33 6.21 -9.86 7.13
CA GLY A 33 6.16 -8.41 6.87
C GLY A 33 7.47 -7.83 6.36
N LEU A 34 8.62 -8.27 6.89
CA LEU A 34 9.94 -7.85 6.44
C LEU A 34 10.23 -8.38 5.03
N VAL A 35 9.94 -9.66 4.79
CA VAL A 35 10.14 -10.31 3.48
C VAL A 35 9.25 -9.66 2.42
N ALA A 36 7.98 -9.43 2.73
CA ALA A 36 7.07 -8.72 1.84
C ALA A 36 7.56 -7.30 1.56
N GLY A 37 8.02 -6.57 2.60
CA GLY A 37 8.60 -5.24 2.47
C GLY A 37 9.72 -5.18 1.43
N LEU A 38 10.69 -6.08 1.54
CA LEU A 38 11.88 -6.10 0.70
C LEU A 38 11.64 -6.65 -0.71
N PHE A 39 10.94 -7.78 -0.83
CA PHE A 39 10.86 -8.53 -2.09
C PHE A 39 9.59 -8.28 -2.90
N ILE A 40 8.57 -7.67 -2.30
CA ILE A 40 7.29 -7.43 -2.97
C ILE A 40 6.97 -5.94 -2.99
N ILE A 41 6.86 -5.32 -1.82
CA ILE A 41 6.38 -3.94 -1.67
C ILE A 41 7.41 -2.96 -2.23
N ALA A 42 8.71 -3.09 -1.92
CA ALA A 42 9.73 -2.17 -2.44
C ALA A 42 9.85 -2.19 -3.97
N PRO A 43 9.87 -3.35 -4.67
CA PRO A 43 9.84 -3.40 -6.13
C PRO A 43 8.56 -2.79 -6.73
N VAL A 44 7.38 -3.08 -6.15
CA VAL A 44 6.11 -2.50 -6.60
C VAL A 44 6.11 -0.99 -6.39
N TRP A 45 6.60 -0.51 -5.24
CA TRP A 45 6.78 0.91 -4.94
C TRP A 45 7.67 1.60 -5.95
N TYR A 46 8.79 0.97 -6.31
CA TYR A 46 9.71 1.51 -7.31
C TYR A 46 9.01 1.74 -8.66
N LEU A 47 8.20 0.78 -9.12
CA LEU A 47 7.44 0.95 -10.36
C LEU A 47 6.34 2.01 -10.23
N CYS A 48 5.53 1.91 -9.17
CA CYS A 48 4.39 2.78 -8.94
C CYS A 48 4.79 4.25 -8.74
N HIS A 49 5.75 4.52 -7.86
CA HIS A 49 6.11 5.86 -7.43
C HIS A 49 7.40 6.36 -8.08
N TYR A 50 8.50 5.60 -8.01
CA TYR A 50 9.79 6.07 -8.54
C TYR A 50 9.80 6.16 -10.08
N ARG A 51 9.22 5.17 -10.77
CA ARG A 51 9.05 5.19 -12.24
C ARG A 51 7.79 5.95 -12.68
N GLY A 52 6.99 6.44 -11.72
CA GLY A 52 5.86 7.33 -11.97
C GLY A 52 4.67 6.69 -12.69
N TRP A 53 4.45 5.38 -12.50
CA TRP A 53 3.26 4.72 -13.05
C TRP A 53 1.97 5.30 -12.45
N ILE A 54 1.97 5.55 -11.13
CA ILE A 54 0.97 6.39 -10.49
C ILE A 54 1.39 7.85 -10.70
N PRO A 55 0.69 8.61 -11.56
CA PRO A 55 1.04 10.00 -11.79
C PRO A 55 0.78 10.81 -10.52
N GLN A 56 1.76 11.62 -10.12
CA GLN A 56 1.63 12.60 -9.05
C GLN A 56 1.82 14.00 -9.66
N SER A 57 1.02 14.97 -9.26
CA SER A 57 1.26 16.39 -9.57
C SER A 57 1.31 17.21 -8.28
N LYS A 58 1.95 18.38 -8.32
CA LYS A 58 2.03 19.29 -7.17
C LYS A 58 0.66 19.81 -6.72
N ASP A 59 -0.32 19.77 -7.62
CA ASP A 59 -1.68 20.27 -7.41
C ASP A 59 -2.67 19.13 -7.07
N GLN A 60 -2.20 17.88 -7.00
CA GLN A 60 -3.01 16.71 -6.71
C GLN A 60 -2.62 16.11 -5.36
N VAL A 61 -3.62 15.49 -4.70
CA VAL A 61 -3.38 14.71 -3.48
C VAL A 61 -2.43 13.56 -3.81
N ALA A 62 -1.40 13.38 -2.99
CA ALA A 62 -0.48 12.26 -3.14
C ALA A 62 -1.24 10.93 -3.02
N ILE A 63 -1.31 10.17 -4.11
CA ILE A 63 -2.03 8.90 -4.13
C ILE A 63 -1.03 7.77 -3.83
N ASP A 64 -1.10 7.20 -2.62
CA ASP A 64 -0.19 6.12 -2.22
C ASP A 64 -0.70 4.73 -2.59
N MET A 65 0.18 3.89 -3.16
CA MET A 65 -0.16 2.51 -3.51
C MET A 65 -0.63 1.66 -2.31
N GLY A 66 -0.24 2.02 -1.08
CA GLY A 66 -0.69 1.38 0.15
C GLY A 66 -2.20 1.46 0.34
N ALA A 67 -2.84 2.55 -0.11
CA ALA A 67 -4.29 2.63 -0.11
C ALA A 67 -4.92 1.69 -1.15
N ALA A 68 -4.29 1.48 -2.32
CA ALA A 68 -4.74 0.47 -3.29
C ALA A 68 -4.70 -0.95 -2.70
N ILE A 69 -3.56 -1.29 -2.08
CA ILE A 69 -3.33 -2.58 -1.43
C ILE A 69 -4.34 -2.78 -0.30
N GLY A 70 -4.44 -1.82 0.62
CA GLY A 70 -5.36 -1.88 1.76
C GLY A 70 -6.81 -2.06 1.33
N MET A 71 -7.29 -1.29 0.36
CA MET A 71 -8.66 -1.42 -0.14
C MET A 71 -8.90 -2.76 -0.83
N SER A 72 -7.97 -3.22 -1.68
CA SER A 72 -8.11 -4.51 -2.37
C SER A 72 -8.18 -5.69 -1.40
N VAL A 73 -7.33 -5.71 -0.38
CA VAL A 73 -7.27 -6.77 0.63
C VAL A 73 -8.48 -6.70 1.56
N LEU A 74 -8.95 -5.50 1.91
CA LEU A 74 -10.18 -5.31 2.69
C LEU A 74 -11.40 -5.87 1.94
N VAL A 75 -11.58 -5.48 0.68
CA VAL A 75 -12.71 -5.96 -0.15
C VAL A 75 -12.62 -7.46 -0.33
N ARG A 76 -11.44 -8.00 -0.66
CA ARG A 76 -11.23 -9.44 -0.78
C ARG A 76 -11.56 -10.17 0.52
N GLY A 77 -11.06 -9.70 1.67
CA GLY A 77 -11.33 -10.29 2.97
C GLY A 77 -12.80 -10.27 3.35
N PHE A 78 -13.51 -9.17 3.02
CA PHE A 78 -14.96 -9.09 3.19
C PHE A 78 -15.71 -10.12 2.33
N LEU A 79 -15.31 -10.28 1.06
CA LEU A 79 -15.92 -11.26 0.16
C LEU A 79 -15.63 -12.72 0.59
N GLU A 80 -14.43 -13.00 1.10
CA GLU A 80 -14.01 -14.34 1.53
C GLU A 80 -14.57 -14.75 2.91
N HIS A 81 -14.74 -13.79 3.83
CA HIS A 81 -14.99 -14.09 5.25
C HIS A 81 -16.20 -13.35 5.85
N GLY A 82 -16.81 -12.42 5.11
CA GLY A 82 -17.99 -11.66 5.53
C GLY A 82 -17.68 -10.48 6.48
N LEU A 83 -18.75 -9.78 6.88
CA LEU A 83 -18.67 -8.55 7.68
C LEU A 83 -18.09 -8.79 9.07
N SER A 84 -18.53 -9.85 9.77
CA SER A 84 -18.08 -10.15 11.13
C SER A 84 -16.55 -10.21 11.22
N GLN A 85 -15.93 -10.94 10.29
CA GLN A 85 -14.48 -11.17 10.31
C GLN A 85 -13.72 -9.92 9.89
N THR A 86 -14.29 -9.13 9.00
CA THR A 86 -13.77 -7.81 8.65
C THR A 86 -13.73 -6.88 9.87
N LEU A 87 -14.78 -6.88 10.69
CA LEU A 87 -14.83 -6.07 11.92
C LEU A 87 -13.84 -6.55 12.98
N MET A 88 -13.61 -7.86 13.09
CA MET A 88 -12.57 -8.38 13.99
C MET A 88 -11.15 -7.94 13.59
N ALA A 89 -10.92 -7.67 12.29
CA ALA A 89 -9.64 -7.16 11.80
C ALA A 89 -9.48 -5.64 11.96
N LEU A 90 -10.52 -4.91 12.39
CA LEU A 90 -10.52 -3.45 12.52
C LEU A 90 -9.37 -2.91 13.41
N PRO A 91 -9.02 -3.51 14.56
CA PRO A 91 -7.88 -3.07 15.36
C PRO A 91 -6.57 -3.06 14.55
N THR A 92 -6.34 -4.09 13.73
CA THR A 92 -5.18 -4.16 12.85
C THR A 92 -5.20 -3.04 11.82
N PHE A 93 -6.35 -2.78 11.19
CA PHE A 93 -6.50 -1.68 10.24
C PHE A 93 -6.23 -0.32 10.88
N LEU A 94 -6.69 -0.09 12.11
CA LEU A 94 -6.43 1.15 12.85
C LEU A 94 -4.94 1.32 13.17
N CYS A 95 -4.25 0.27 13.61
CA CYS A 95 -2.81 0.29 13.82
C CYS A 95 -2.04 0.63 12.54
N LEU A 96 -2.42 0.02 11.41
CA LEU A 96 -1.82 0.31 10.11
C LEU A 96 -2.07 1.76 9.67
N ALA A 97 -3.31 2.25 9.79
CA ALA A 97 -3.68 3.62 9.45
C ALA A 97 -2.92 4.64 10.30
N PHE A 98 -2.77 4.38 11.61
CA PHE A 98 -1.99 5.22 12.51
C PHE A 98 -0.51 5.23 12.13
N GLY A 99 0.10 4.07 11.91
CA GLY A 99 1.50 3.96 11.50
C GLY A 99 1.78 4.67 10.17
N ALA A 100 0.90 4.49 9.17
CA ALA A 100 0.99 5.16 7.88
C ALA A 100 0.87 6.69 8.02
N SER A 101 -0.07 7.16 8.84
CA SER A 101 -0.26 8.58 9.10
C SER A 101 0.96 9.21 9.78
N LEU A 102 1.54 8.52 10.77
CA LEU A 102 2.74 8.97 11.47
C LEU A 102 3.96 9.04 10.53
N ALA A 103 4.13 8.02 9.67
CA ALA A 103 5.20 8.01 8.67
C ALA A 103 5.05 9.16 7.66
N GLY A 104 3.83 9.39 7.15
CA GLY A 104 3.53 10.51 6.25
C GLY A 104 3.77 11.88 6.90
N TRP A 105 3.38 12.04 8.17
CA TRP A 105 3.62 13.26 8.94
C TRP A 105 5.13 13.51 9.17
N LEU A 106 5.88 12.47 9.54
CA LEU A 106 7.33 12.55 9.73
C LEU A 106 8.03 12.95 8.42
N TYR A 107 7.67 12.31 7.31
CA TYR A 107 8.18 12.64 5.99
C TYR A 107 7.92 14.11 5.63
N ALA A 108 6.68 14.57 5.81
CA ALA A 108 6.31 15.96 5.55
C ALA A 108 7.10 16.95 6.44
N THR A 109 7.40 16.58 7.68
CA THR A 109 8.18 17.41 8.60
C THR A 109 9.64 17.50 8.18
N ILE A 110 10.26 16.39 7.79
CA ILE A 110 11.64 16.35 7.28
C ILE A 110 11.76 17.16 5.97
N GLU A 111 10.84 16.95 5.03
CA GLU A 111 10.86 17.68 3.75
C GLU A 111 10.60 19.18 3.89
N ARG A 112 9.74 19.59 4.84
CA ARG A 112 9.52 21.03 5.12
C ARG A 112 10.81 21.73 5.59
N GLY A 113 11.76 21.01 6.18
CA GLY A 113 13.09 21.52 6.50
C GLY A 113 14.12 21.38 5.37
N GLY A 114 13.76 20.73 4.25
CA GLY A 114 14.69 20.31 3.19
C GLY A 114 14.34 20.75 1.76
N ARG A 115 13.28 21.54 1.55
CA ARG A 115 12.99 22.14 0.23
C ARG A 115 14.01 23.24 -0.09
N LYS A 116 15.10 22.86 -0.76
CA LYS A 116 15.70 23.70 -1.81
C LYS A 116 15.05 23.35 -3.14
#